data_AF-A0A847K5X4-F1
#
_entry.id   AF-A0A847K5X4-F1
#
_cell.length_a   1.000
_cell.length_b   1.000
_cell.length_c   1.000
_cell.angle_alpha   90.00
_cell.angle_beta   90.00
_cell.angle_gamma   90.00
#
_symmetry.space_group_name_H-M   'P 1'
#
loop_
_entity.id
_entity.type
_entity.pdbx_description
1 polymer ?
#
loop_
_entity_poly.entity_id
_entity_poly.type
_entity_poly.pdbx_seq_one_letter_code
_entity_poly.pdbx_strand_id
1 'polypeptide(L)' 'MYRALWRLLPGPRWLKAIQALALLAGVIYLLFEYVYPWVMYNSNFFENTVE' A
#
# COMPACT_ATOMS: atom_id res chain seq x y z
N MET A 1 -23.09 10.55 7.88
CA MET A 1 -22.57 9.36 7.16
C MET A 1 -21.07 9.13 7.33
N TYR A 2 -20.23 10.12 7.68
CA TYR A 2 -18.84 9.87 8.14
C TYR A 2 -18.73 9.28 9.56
N ARG A 3 -19.80 9.36 10.37
CA ARG A 3 -19.79 8.97 11.78
C ARG A 3 -19.76 7.45 12.01
N ALA A 4 -20.19 6.65 11.04
CA ALA A 4 -20.20 5.19 11.13
C ALA A 4 -18.77 4.63 11.00
N LEU A 5 -17.98 5.15 10.05
CA LEU A 5 -16.58 4.75 9.86
C LEU A 5 -15.72 5.09 11.08
N TRP A 6 -15.98 6.23 11.72
CA TRP A 6 -15.29 6.65 12.95
C TRP A 6 -15.78 5.94 14.23
N ARG A 7 -16.84 5.13 14.18
CA ARG A 7 -17.30 4.29 15.30
C ARG A 7 -16.80 2.84 15.21
N LEU A 8 -16.44 2.36 14.01
CA LEU A 8 -15.99 0.99 13.81
C LEU A 8 -14.54 0.77 14.28
N LEU A 9 -13.68 1.77 14.14
CA LEU A 9 -12.31 1.68 14.66
C LEU A 9 -12.30 1.96 16.18
N PRO A 10 -11.87 1.01 17.03
CA PRO A 10 -11.70 1.25 18.46
C PRO A 10 -10.52 2.20 18.67
N GLY A 11 -10.76 3.28 19.42
CA GLY A 11 -9.70 4.18 19.85
C GLY A 11 -9.88 5.67 19.48
N PRO A 12 -9.05 6.53 20.10
CA PRO A 12 -9.06 7.97 19.94
C PRO A 12 -8.75 8.40 18.50
N ARG A 13 -9.13 9.63 18.14
CA ARG A 13 -9.06 10.15 16.76
C ARG A 13 -7.65 10.03 16.13
N TRP A 14 -6.59 10.15 16.93
CA TRP A 14 -5.21 10.01 16.48
C TRP A 14 -4.83 8.56 16.14
N LEU A 15 -5.33 7.58 16.89
CA LEU A 15 -5.04 6.15 16.65
C LEU A 15 -5.63 5.69 15.31
N LYS A 16 -6.80 6.21 14.95
CA LYS A 16 -7.43 5.97 13.64
C LYS A 16 -6.59 6.50 12.48
N ALA A 17 -5.99 7.69 12.64
CA ALA A 17 -5.11 8.27 11.64
C ALA A 17 -3.83 7.43 11.47
N ILE A 18 -3.25 6.95 12.57
CA ILE A 18 -2.09 6.05 12.52
C ILE A 18 -2.44 4.73 11.85
N GLN A 19 -3.60 4.15 12.16
CA GLN A 19 -4.02 2.88 11.54
C GLN A 19 -4.27 3.03 10.03
N ALA A 20 -4.85 4.14 9.59
CA ALA A 20 -4.99 4.46 8.17
C ALA A 20 -3.63 4.64 7.49
N LEU A 21 -2.68 5.33 8.15
CA LEU A 21 -1.30 5.47 7.67
C LEU A 21 -0.58 4.12 7.60
N ALA A 22 -0.77 3.25 8.59
CA ALA A 22 -0.18 1.91 8.61
C ALA A 22 -0.73 1.04 7.48
N LEU A 23 -2.04 1.11 7.19
CA LEU A 23 -2.64 0.43 6.04
C LEU A 23 -2.06 0.96 4.72
N LEU A 24 -1.94 2.29 4.57
CA LEU A 24 -1.32 2.90 3.40
C LEU A 24 0.13 2.43 3.23
N ALA A 25 0.91 2.47 4.30
CA ALA A 25 2.30 2.00 4.31
C ALA A 25 2.39 0.50 3.97
N GLY A 26 1.47 -0.33 4.47
CA GLY A 26 1.39 -1.75 4.14
C GLY A 26 1.07 -2.00 2.66
N VAL A 27 0.17 -1.21 2.06
CA VAL A 27 -0.12 -1.28 0.62
C VAL A 27 1.11 -0.88 -0.20
N ILE A 28 1.77 0.23 0.16
CA ILE A 28 3.00 0.66 -0.50
C ILE A 28 4.07 -0.43 -0.40
N TYR A 29 4.28 -0.98 0.79
CA TYR A 29 5.24 -2.06 1.02
C TYR A 29 4.94 -3.29 0.15
N LEU A 30 3.68 -3.75 0.10
CA LEU A 30 3.28 -4.85 -0.78
C LEU A 30 3.49 -4.52 -2.26
N LEU A 31 3.25 -3.28 -2.67
CA LEU A 31 3.50 -2.85 -4.04
C LEU A 31 4.98 -2.94 -4.40
N PHE A 32 5.87 -2.48 -3.51
CA PHE A 32 7.31 -2.52 -3.75
C PHE A 32 7.90 -3.93 -3.63
N GLU A 33 7.44 -4.73 -2.67
CA GLU A 33 8.03 -6.06 -2.42
C GLU A 33 7.48 -7.13 -3.38
N TYR A 34 6.21 -7.03 -3.81
CA TYR A 34 5.57 -8.06 -4.63
C TYR A 34 5.17 -7.57 -6.01
N VAL A 35 4.52 -6.41 -6.12
CA VAL A 35 4.02 -5.92 -7.42
C VAL A 35 5.17 -5.47 -8.30
N TYR A 36 6.17 -4.78 -7.76
CA TYR A 36 7.33 -4.33 -8.51
C TYR A 36 8.12 -5.48 -9.15
N PRO A 37 8.55 -6.54 -8.44
CA PRO A 37 9.26 -7.65 -9.08
C PRO A 37 8.36 -8.41 -10.06
N TRP A 38 7.05 -8.54 -9.77
CA TRP A 38 6.11 -9.13 -10.72
C TRP A 38 6.01 -8.32 -12.01
N VAL A 39 5.89 -6.99 -11.93
CA VAL A 39 5.89 -6.10 -13.10
C VAL A 39 7.23 -6.21 -13.82
N MET A 40 8.36 -6.13 -13.11
CA MET A 40 9.68 -6.23 -13.70
C MET A 40 9.87 -7.51 -14.51
N TYR A 41 9.42 -8.66 -13.99
CA TYR A 41 9.54 -9.94 -14.69
C TYR A 41 8.62 -10.05 -15.92
N ASN A 42 7.41 -9.50 -15.84
CA ASN A 42 6.40 -9.67 -16.89
C ASN A 42 6.39 -8.55 -17.92
N SER A 43 7.06 -7.43 -17.65
CA SER A 43 7.02 -6.26 -18.51
C SER A 43 8.37 -6.03 -19.21
N ASN A 44 8.30 -5.91 -20.54
CA ASN A 44 9.47 -5.60 -21.38
C ASN A 44 9.84 -4.10 -21.35
N PHE A 45 9.50 -3.36 -20.29
CA PHE A 45 9.81 -1.93 -20.15
C PHE A 45 11.30 -1.68 -19.86
N PHE A 46 11.98 -2.70 -19.37
CA PHE A 46 13.39 -2.63 -19.03
C PHE A 46 14.13 -3.54 -20.00
N GLU A 47 14.47 -3.01 -21.17
CA GLU A 47 15.39 -3.65 -22.09
C GLU A 47 16.71 -3.88 -21.33
N ASN A 48 16.94 -5.13 -20.90
CA ASN A 48 18.27 -5.59 -20.55
C ASN A 48 19.03 -5.61 -21.87
N THR A 49 19.61 -4.48 -22.26
CA THR A 49 20.43 -4.32 -23.45
C THR A 49 21.71 -5.13 -23.24
N VAL A 50 21.57 -6.44 -23.41
CA VAL A 50 22.68 -7.37 -23.61
C VAL A 50 22.69 -7.70 -25.09
N GLU A 51 22.97 -6.67 -25.90
CA GLU A 51 23.54 -6.75 -27.24
C GLU A 51 24.71 -5.77 -27.32
#